data_AF-A0A4S8PYH8-F1
#
_entry.id   AF-A0A4S8PYH8-F1
#
_cell.length_a   1.000
_cell.length_b   1.000
_cell.length_c   1.000
_cell.angle_alpha   90.00
_cell.angle_beta   90.00
_cell.angle_gamma   90.00
#
_symmetry.space_group_name_H-M   'P 1'
#
loop_
_entity.id
_entity.type
_entity.pdbx_description
1 polymer ?
#
loop_
_entity_poly.entity_id
_entity_poly.type
_entity_poly.pdbx_seq_one_letter_code
_entity_poly.pdbx_strand_id
1 'polypeptide(L)'
;MAEEPNRRGANPAQVRGDIQAGLTGDKRPGFDPAMAPLETDAEAGGAPLSQAEIQTARREQREGRPRDVSGDSGTAMRPRFSGNRAQQGPFWLYFFGIALMAVIGIGALVSIYALP
;
A
#
# COMPACT_ATOMS: atom_id res chain seq x y z
N MET A 1 42.02 -15.20 -3.34
CA MET A 1 41.45 -13.86 -3.12
C MET A 1 40.05 -13.89 -3.72
N ALA A 2 39.01 -13.88 -2.87
CA ALA A 2 37.62 -13.93 -3.32
C ALA A 2 37.16 -12.51 -3.70
N GLU A 3 36.45 -12.43 -4.82
CA GLU A 3 35.96 -11.21 -5.46
C GLU A 3 34.86 -10.55 -4.61
N GLU A 4 35.08 -9.30 -4.18
CA GLU A 4 34.07 -8.53 -3.43
C GLU A 4 32.84 -8.29 -4.33
N PRO A 5 31.61 -8.56 -3.86
CA PRO A 5 30.43 -8.33 -4.66
C PRO A 5 30.26 -6.82 -4.91
N ASN A 6 30.27 -6.45 -6.18
CA ASN A 6 30.00 -5.12 -6.76
C ASN A 6 28.94 -4.33 -5.95
N ARG A 7 29.41 -3.49 -5.01
CA ARG A 7 28.62 -2.44 -4.37
C ARG A 7 28.36 -1.37 -5.42
N ARG A 8 27.34 -1.55 -6.28
CA ARG A 8 26.84 -0.46 -7.11
C ARG A 8 26.38 0.65 -6.17
N GLY A 9 27.23 1.68 -6.03
CA GLY A 9 26.95 2.85 -5.22
C GLY A 9 25.60 3.44 -5.61
N ALA A 10 24.90 4.01 -4.62
CA ALA A 10 23.64 4.71 -4.87
C ALA A 10 23.81 5.70 -6.03
N ASN A 11 22.87 5.70 -6.97
CA ASN A 11 22.94 6.60 -8.14
C ASN A 11 21.88 7.73 -8.03
N PRO A 12 22.05 8.85 -8.75
CA PRO A 12 21.11 9.98 -8.68
C PRO A 12 19.67 9.60 -9.05
N ALA A 13 19.50 8.65 -9.98
CA ALA A 13 18.18 8.16 -10.38
C ALA A 13 17.46 7.43 -9.24
N GLN A 14 18.20 6.69 -8.39
CA GLN A 14 17.65 6.03 -7.20
C GLN A 14 17.24 7.04 -6.13
N VAL A 15 18.02 8.11 -5.93
CA VAL A 15 17.63 9.20 -5.00
C VAL A 15 16.38 9.90 -5.49
N ARG A 16 16.30 10.21 -6.79
CA ARG A 16 15.09 10.77 -7.41
C ARG A 16 13.89 9.85 -7.25
N GLY A 17 14.07 8.56 -7.51
CA GLY A 17 13.02 7.55 -7.33
C GLY A 17 12.55 7.43 -5.88
N ASP A 18 13.48 7.50 -4.92
CA ASP A 18 13.16 7.48 -3.49
C ASP A 18 12.30 8.70 -3.08
N ILE A 19 12.63 9.90 -3.56
CA ILE A 19 11.83 11.13 -3.34
C ILE A 19 10.49 11.03 -4.06
N GLN A 20 10.47 10.62 -5.33
CA GLN A 20 9.24 10.49 -6.11
C GLN A 20 8.26 9.50 -5.46
N ALA A 21 8.76 8.36 -4.96
CA ALA A 21 7.98 7.37 -4.24
C ALA A 21 7.58 7.79 -2.82
N GLY A 22 8.00 8.98 -2.35
CA GLY A 22 7.70 9.48 -1.00
C GLY A 22 8.39 8.70 0.12
N LEU A 23 9.45 7.96 -0.21
CA LEU A 23 10.19 7.14 0.76
C LEU A 23 10.98 7.97 1.79
N THR A 24 11.06 9.28 1.55
CA THR A 24 11.75 10.32 2.30
C THR A 24 10.86 11.06 3.30
N GLY A 25 9.55 10.77 3.32
CA GLY A 25 8.60 11.28 4.33
C GLY A 25 8.33 12.79 4.26
N ASP A 26 8.82 13.47 3.22
CA ASP A 26 8.54 14.86 2.86
C ASP A 26 7.19 15.01 2.13
N LYS A 27 6.63 13.89 1.63
CA LYS A 27 5.33 13.86 0.95
C LYS A 27 4.20 13.54 1.92
N ARG A 28 3.21 14.42 1.96
CA ARG A 28 1.93 14.14 2.63
C ARG A 28 1.11 13.19 1.75
N PRO A 29 0.47 12.17 2.33
CA PRO A 29 -0.45 11.31 1.60
C PRO A 29 -1.69 12.09 1.14
N GLY A 30 -1.95 12.10 -0.17
CA GLY A 30 -3.13 12.75 -0.74
C GLY A 30 -2.95 13.03 -2.24
N PHE A 31 -4.06 13.19 -2.95
CA PHE A 31 -4.02 13.64 -4.33
C PHE A 31 -3.76 15.14 -4.38
N ASP A 32 -2.65 15.54 -4.98
CA ASP A 32 -2.36 16.93 -5.33
C ASP A 32 -2.47 17.10 -6.85
N PRO A 33 -3.58 17.67 -7.37
CA PRO A 33 -3.77 17.91 -8.80
C PRO A 33 -2.74 18.87 -9.41
N ALA A 34 -2.04 19.66 -8.58
CA ALA A 34 -1.08 20.66 -9.01
C ALA A 34 0.39 20.20 -8.91
N MET A 35 0.65 18.95 -8.51
CA MET A 35 2.01 18.41 -8.43
C MET A 35 2.57 18.21 -9.84
N ALA A 36 3.36 19.17 -10.32
CA ALA A 36 4.10 19.04 -11.56
C ALA A 36 5.26 18.04 -11.41
N PRO A 37 5.57 17.22 -12.44
CA PRO A 37 6.78 16.40 -12.44
C PRO A 37 8.03 17.26 -12.23
N LEU A 38 8.81 16.95 -11.20
CA LEU A 38 10.09 17.60 -10.85
C LEU A 38 11.21 17.42 -11.90
N GLU A 39 10.90 16.81 -13.05
CA GLU A 39 11.89 16.42 -14.06
C GLU A 39 12.50 17.59 -14.82
N THR A 40 11.95 18.80 -14.72
CA THR A 40 12.34 19.91 -15.60
C THR A 40 13.47 20.80 -15.06
N ASP A 41 13.62 20.99 -13.75
CA ASP A 41 14.47 22.09 -13.23
C ASP A 41 15.93 21.68 -12.93
N ALA A 42 16.21 20.38 -12.75
CA ALA A 42 17.54 19.91 -12.37
C ALA A 42 18.51 19.70 -13.56
N GLU A 43 18.03 19.66 -14.80
CA GLU A 43 18.89 19.52 -15.99
C GLU A 43 19.55 20.83 -16.45
N ALA A 44 19.16 21.98 -15.89
CA ALA A 44 19.80 23.27 -16.21
C ALA A 44 21.11 23.54 -15.44
N GLY A 45 21.47 22.71 -14.45
CA GLY A 45 22.58 22.98 -13.52
C GLY A 45 23.97 22.47 -13.93
N GLY A 46 24.10 21.62 -14.97
CA GLY A 46 25.37 21.19 -15.57
C GLY A 46 26.36 20.41 -14.69
N ALA A 47 26.17 20.32 -13.37
CA ALA A 47 27.10 19.69 -12.43
C ALA A 47 26.52 18.37 -11.88
N PRO A 48 27.12 17.20 -12.20
CA PRO A 48 26.71 15.93 -11.62
C PRO A 48 27.10 15.86 -10.13
N LEU A 49 26.20 15.33 -9.29
CA LEU A 49 26.49 15.06 -7.88
C LEU A 49 27.58 13.99 -7.73
N SER A 50 28.48 14.17 -6.78
CA SER A 50 29.47 13.17 -6.40
C SER A 50 28.85 11.99 -5.64
N GLN A 51 29.52 10.83 -5.65
CA GLN A 51 29.09 9.64 -4.92
C GLN A 51 28.93 9.87 -3.40
N ALA A 52 29.76 10.73 -2.81
CA ALA A 52 29.68 11.07 -1.39
C ALA A 52 28.41 11.89 -1.09
N GLU A 53 28.10 12.89 -1.93
CA GLU A 53 26.88 13.71 -1.80
C GLU A 53 25.62 12.88 -1.96
N ILE A 54 25.61 11.92 -2.90
CA ILE A 54 24.48 11.01 -3.10
C ILE A 54 24.23 10.13 -1.86
N GLN A 55 25.30 9.60 -1.25
CA GLN A 55 25.19 8.77 -0.05
C GLN A 55 24.71 9.57 1.17
N THR A 56 25.26 10.78 1.35
CA THR A 56 24.84 11.70 2.42
C THR A 56 23.38 12.09 2.26
N ALA A 57 22.96 12.52 1.07
CA ALA A 57 21.58 12.87 0.79
C ALA A 57 20.63 11.71 1.06
N ARG A 58 20.98 10.48 0.64
CA ARG A 58 20.14 9.30 0.87
C ARG A 58 20.01 8.94 2.35
N ARG A 59 21.08 9.12 3.13
CA ARG A 59 21.08 8.87 4.58
C ARG A 59 20.23 9.91 5.30
N GLU A 60 20.46 11.19 5.02
CA GLU A 60 19.72 12.31 5.63
C GLU A 60 18.24 12.30 5.27
N GLN A 61 17.88 11.95 4.03
CA GLN A 61 16.48 11.88 3.61
C GLN A 61 15.72 10.69 4.19
N ARG A 62 16.42 9.64 4.65
CA ARG A 62 15.80 8.43 5.23
C ARG A 62 15.82 8.42 6.75
N GLU A 63 16.77 9.09 7.40
CA GLU A 63 16.88 9.16 8.86
C GLU A 63 15.92 10.22 9.44
N GLY A 64 14.99 9.80 10.30
CA GLY A 64 14.30 10.70 11.24
C GLY A 64 12.89 11.18 10.87
N ARG A 65 12.32 10.79 9.72
CA ARG A 65 10.92 11.12 9.39
C ARG A 65 10.01 9.90 9.42
N PRO A 66 8.94 9.90 10.25
CA PRO A 66 7.92 8.87 10.15
C PRO A 66 7.28 8.94 8.77
N ARG A 67 7.19 7.78 8.09
CA ARG A 67 6.48 7.68 6.82
C ARG A 67 4.99 7.69 7.08
N ASP A 68 4.31 8.73 6.60
CA ASP A 68 2.86 8.73 6.53
C ASP A 68 2.42 7.78 5.42
N VAL A 69 2.02 6.57 5.80
CA VAL A 69 1.43 5.60 4.88
C VAL A 69 -0.04 5.96 4.68
N SER A 70 -0.42 6.37 3.48
CA SER A 70 -1.82 6.65 3.16
C SER A 70 -2.63 5.36 3.24
N GLY A 71 -3.67 5.32 4.08
CA GLY A 71 -4.70 4.28 4.04
C GLY A 71 -5.69 4.45 2.89
N ASP A 72 -5.47 5.43 2.01
CA ASP A 72 -6.38 5.71 0.90
C ASP A 72 -6.25 4.64 -0.19
N SER A 73 -7.34 3.92 -0.40
CA SER A 73 -7.57 2.91 -1.44
C SER A 73 -7.52 3.44 -2.90
N GLY A 74 -7.00 4.65 -3.13
CA GLY A 74 -6.97 5.30 -4.44
C GLY A 74 -8.37 5.64 -4.97
N THR A 75 -9.34 5.79 -4.08
CA THR A 75 -10.74 6.10 -4.46
C THR A 75 -11.02 7.60 -4.53
N ALA A 76 -10.05 8.45 -4.18
CA ALA A 76 -10.18 9.91 -4.20
C ALA A 76 -10.58 10.50 -5.57
N MET A 77 -10.18 9.88 -6.69
CA MET A 77 -10.54 10.32 -8.06
C MET A 77 -11.73 9.56 -8.67
N ARG A 78 -12.21 8.47 -8.03
CA ARG A 78 -13.30 7.68 -8.62
C ARG A 78 -14.61 8.45 -8.41
N PRO A 79 -15.38 8.75 -9.47
CA PRO A 79 -16.70 9.31 -9.27
C PRO A 79 -17.51 8.32 -8.43
N ARG A 80 -18.05 8.78 -7.31
CA ARG A 80 -18.92 7.98 -6.45
C ARG A 80 -20.26 7.78 -7.16
N PHE A 81 -20.29 6.87 -8.13
CA PHE A 81 -21.55 6.42 -8.71
C PHE A 81 -22.30 5.59 -7.66
N SER A 82 -23.57 5.90 -7.45
CA SER A 82 -24.44 5.25 -6.48
C SER A 82 -24.58 3.73 -6.67
N GLY A 83 -24.17 3.20 -7.83
CA GLY A 83 -24.37 1.80 -8.23
C GLY A 83 -23.25 0.80 -7.92
N ASN A 84 -22.05 1.22 -7.47
CA ASN A 84 -20.90 0.30 -7.33
C ASN A 84 -20.42 0.06 -5.89
N ARG A 85 -21.31 0.21 -4.89
CA ARG A 85 -21.03 -0.34 -3.57
C ARG A 85 -21.11 -1.86 -3.72
N ALA A 86 -20.00 -2.57 -3.50
CA ALA A 86 -20.07 -3.99 -3.22
C ALA A 86 -20.95 -4.13 -1.97
N GLN A 87 -22.23 -4.40 -2.19
CA GLN A 87 -23.20 -4.60 -1.13
C GLN A 87 -22.84 -5.97 -0.55
N GLN A 88 -21.86 -5.96 0.37
CA GLN A 88 -21.53 -7.12 1.17
C GLN A 88 -22.76 -7.37 2.04
N GLY A 89 -23.66 -8.22 1.53
CA GLY A 89 -24.81 -8.67 2.29
C GLY A 89 -24.33 -9.23 3.63
N PRO A 90 -25.17 -9.14 4.69
CA PRO A 90 -24.76 -9.58 6.01
C PRO A 90 -24.49 -11.09 6.00
N PHE A 91 -23.21 -11.45 5.83
CA PHE A 91 -22.76 -12.84 5.75
C PHE A 91 -23.16 -13.66 6.99
N TRP A 92 -23.38 -12.98 8.11
CA TRP A 92 -23.95 -13.52 9.35
C TRP A 92 -25.29 -14.21 9.17
N LEU A 93 -26.13 -13.81 8.20
CA LEU A 93 -27.38 -14.49 7.91
C LEU A 93 -27.15 -15.92 7.41
N TYR A 94 -26.11 -16.16 6.62
CA TYR A 94 -25.77 -17.52 6.17
C TYR A 94 -25.32 -18.40 7.34
N PHE A 95 -24.55 -17.85 8.28
CA PHE A 95 -24.11 -18.57 9.47
C PHE A 95 -25.31 -19.01 10.32
N PHE A 96 -26.25 -18.12 10.59
CA PHE A 96 -27.48 -18.46 11.32
C PHE A 96 -28.37 -19.44 10.55
N GLY A 97 -28.48 -19.29 9.22
CA GLY A 97 -29.23 -20.23 8.38
C GLY A 97 -28.67 -21.64 8.42
N ILE A 98 -27.35 -21.80 8.32
CA ILE A 98 -26.67 -23.11 8.42
C ILE A 98 -26.83 -23.70 9.81
N ALA A 99 -26.66 -22.89 10.87
CA ALA A 99 -26.83 -23.35 12.24
C ALA A 99 -28.26 -23.84 12.51
N LEU A 100 -29.28 -23.12 12.04
CA LEU A 100 -30.68 -23.52 12.18
C LEU A 100 -30.97 -24.84 11.43
N MET A 101 -30.48 -24.97 10.20
CA MET A 101 -30.59 -26.21 9.42
C MET A 101 -29.92 -27.40 10.12
N ALA A 102 -28.75 -27.19 10.73
CA ALA A 102 -28.06 -28.23 11.49
C ALA A 102 -28.87 -28.66 12.72
N VAL A 103 -29.44 -27.71 13.48
CA VAL A 103 -30.28 -28.01 14.66
C VAL A 103 -31.53 -28.81 14.27
N ILE A 104 -32.21 -28.40 13.20
CA ILE A 104 -33.40 -29.13 12.69
C ILE A 104 -33.01 -30.54 12.23
N GLY A 105 -31.92 -30.66 11.47
CA GLY A 105 -31.43 -31.94 10.98
C GLY A 105 -31.04 -32.89 12.11
N ILE A 106 -30.33 -32.40 13.12
CA ILE A 106 -29.96 -33.18 14.31
C ILE A 106 -31.22 -33.56 15.10
N GLY A 107 -32.16 -32.64 15.30
CA GLY A 107 -33.41 -32.90 16.01
C GLY A 107 -34.26 -33.97 15.32
N ALA A 108 -34.38 -33.91 13.98
CA ALA A 108 -35.07 -34.92 13.19
C ALA A 108 -34.37 -36.28 13.26
N LEU A 109 -33.03 -36.30 13.16
CA LEU A 109 -32.24 -37.51 13.27
C LEU A 109 -32.41 -38.16 14.65
N VAL A 110 -32.30 -37.38 15.73
CA VAL A 110 -32.55 -37.87 17.09
C VAL A 110 -33.99 -38.38 17.21
N SER A 111 -34.99 -37.68 16.68
CA SER A 111 -36.39 -38.14 16.73
C SER A 111 -36.62 -39.45 15.98
N ILE A 112 -35.92 -39.69 14.87
CA ILE A 112 -36.05 -40.92 14.08
C ILE A 112 -35.38 -42.10 14.78
N TYR A 113 -34.22 -41.88 15.43
CA TYR A 113 -33.44 -42.95 16.07
C TYR A 113 -33.73 -43.14 17.57
N ALA A 114 -34.43 -42.22 18.22
CA ALA A 114 -34.74 -42.27 19.66
C ALA A 114 -36.21 -42.59 19.97
N LEU A 115 -37.09 -42.73 18.97
CA LEU A 115 -38.41 -43.35 19.17
C LEU A 115 -38.30 -44.87 18.97
N PRO A 116 -38.59 -45.69 20.00
CA PRO A 116 -38.62 -47.15 19.90
C PRO A 116 -39.81 -47.69 19.09
#